data_AF-A0A838T8P3-F1
#
_entry.id   AF-A0A838T8P3-F1
#
_cell.length_a   1.000
_cell.length_b   1.000
_cell.length_c   1.000
_cell.angle_alpha   90.00
_cell.angle_beta   90.00
_cell.angle_gamma   90.00
#
_symmetry.space_group_name_H-M   'P 1'
#
loop_
_entity.id
_entity.type
_entity.pdbx_description
1 polymer ?
#
loop_
_entity_poly.entity_id
_entity_poly.type
_entity_poly.pdbx_seq_one_letter_code
_entity_poly.pdbx_strand_id
1 'polypeptide(L)'
;MDNKTQELKQFEIPPEGSLGLLALGAVGLRAWRQVRSKSDYEQKLIDRSKEMEKEMQKKMEERKVKQEEEKAKQQEIKNNEQTNS
;
A
#
# COMPACT_ATOMS: atom_id res chain seq x y z
N MET A 1 -31.38 -35.75 -19.40
CA MET A 1 -30.03 -35.23 -19.72
C MET A 1 -30.21 -33.75 -19.93
N ASP A 2 -30.11 -32.97 -18.86
CA ASP A 2 -30.42 -31.54 -18.91
C ASP A 2 -29.19 -30.78 -19.40
N ASN A 3 -29.18 -30.43 -20.69
CA ASN A 3 -28.20 -29.52 -21.26
C ASN A 3 -28.46 -28.12 -20.70
N LYS A 4 -27.81 -27.78 -19.58
CA LYS A 4 -27.74 -26.40 -19.10
C LYS A 4 -26.90 -25.59 -20.09
N THR A 5 -27.58 -24.85 -20.97
CA THR A 5 -27.00 -23.75 -21.74
C THR A 5 -26.33 -22.80 -20.76
N GLN A 6 -24.99 -22.79 -20.70
CA GLN A 6 -24.27 -21.83 -19.89
C GLN A 6 -24.43 -20.45 -20.54
N GLU A 7 -25.17 -19.57 -19.90
CA GLU A 7 -25.26 -18.17 -20.32
C GLU A 7 -23.85 -17.55 -20.29
N LEU A 8 -23.41 -17.01 -21.42
CA LEU A 8 -22.14 -16.30 -21.53
C LEU A 8 -22.22 -15.02 -20.71
N LYS A 9 -21.75 -15.07 -19.46
CA LYS A 9 -21.65 -13.88 -18.60
C LYS A 9 -20.55 -12.96 -19.13
N GLN A 10 -20.92 -11.73 -19.45
CA GLN A 10 -19.94 -10.70 -19.83
C GLN A 10 -19.01 -10.43 -18.64
N PHE A 11 -17.70 -10.55 -18.86
CA PHE A 11 -16.68 -10.28 -17.86
C PHE A 11 -16.16 -8.85 -18.03
N GLU A 12 -16.30 -8.03 -17.00
CA GLU A 12 -15.74 -6.68 -16.98
C GLU A 12 -14.24 -6.73 -16.67
N ILE A 13 -13.44 -5.99 -17.43
CA ILE A 13 -11.99 -5.98 -17.30
C ILE A 13 -11.60 -5.04 -16.15
N PRO A 14 -10.97 -5.53 -15.07
CA PRO A 14 -10.55 -4.67 -13.97
C PRO A 14 -9.34 -3.80 -14.37
N PRO A 15 -9.27 -2.53 -13.91
CA PRO A 15 -8.13 -1.64 -14.20
C PRO A 15 -6.82 -2.11 -13.57
N GLU A 16 -6.86 -2.79 -12.43
CA GLU A 16 -5.71 -3.45 -11.80
C GLU A 16 -5.19 -4.65 -12.62
N GLY A 17 -6.01 -5.17 -13.55
CA GLY A 17 -5.71 -6.34 -14.38
C GLY A 17 -6.20 -7.66 -13.78
N SER A 18 -6.11 -8.74 -14.56
CA SER A 18 -6.47 -10.09 -14.12
C SER A 18 -5.66 -11.14 -14.87
N LEU A 19 -5.44 -12.30 -14.23
CA LEU A 19 -4.69 -13.41 -14.84
C LEU A 19 -5.34 -13.91 -16.14
N GLY A 20 -6.68 -13.88 -16.22
CA GLY A 20 -7.43 -14.24 -17.43
C GLY A 20 -7.13 -13.36 -18.63
N LEU A 21 -6.73 -12.10 -18.44
CA LEU A 21 -6.33 -11.22 -19.54
C LEU A 21 -5.02 -11.67 -20.19
N LEU A 22 -4.11 -12.30 -19.43
CA LEU A 22 -2.88 -12.86 -19.97
C LEU A 22 -3.15 -14.10 -20.82
N ALA A 23 -4.14 -14.91 -20.45
CA ALA A 23 -4.57 -16.06 -21.25
C ALA A 23 -5.13 -15.64 -22.62
N LEU A 24 -5.72 -14.44 -22.71
CA LEU A 24 -6.18 -13.83 -23.97
C LEU A 24 -5.05 -13.17 -24.77
N GLY A 25 -3.81 -13.18 -24.26
CA GLY A 25 -2.62 -12.67 -24.92
C GLY A 25 -2.74 -11.19 -25.32
N ALA A 26 -2.35 -10.87 -26.55
CA ALA A 26 -2.29 -9.50 -27.05
C ALA A 26 -3.66 -8.78 -27.04
N VAL A 27 -4.76 -9.52 -27.26
CA VAL A 27 -6.11 -8.93 -27.28
C VAL A 27 -6.53 -8.50 -25.88
N GLY A 28 -6.36 -9.38 -24.89
CA GLY A 28 -6.65 -9.08 -23.49
C GLY A 28 -5.81 -7.91 -22.97
N LEU A 29 -4.51 -7.91 -23.28
CA LEU A 29 -3.60 -6.82 -22.90
C LEU A 29 -3.99 -5.47 -23.50
N ARG A 30 -4.43 -5.42 -24.77
CA ARG A 30 -4.88 -4.18 -25.41
C ARG A 30 -6.15 -3.63 -24.75
N ALA A 31 -7.14 -4.49 -24.51
CA ALA A 31 -8.38 -4.10 -23.85
C ALA A 31 -8.12 -3.60 -22.42
N TRP A 32 -7.25 -4.29 -21.67
CA TRP A 32 -6.82 -3.85 -20.34
C TRP A 32 -6.17 -2.48 -20.33
N ARG A 33 -5.24 -2.22 -21.27
CA ARG A 33 -4.58 -0.91 -21.38
C ARG A 33 -5.58 0.23 -21.59
N GLN A 34 -6.62 0.00 -22.39
CA GLN A 34 -7.67 1.00 -22.63
C GLN A 34 -8.50 1.28 -21.37
N VAL A 35 -8.85 0.24 -20.61
CA VAL A 35 -9.59 0.42 -19.34
C VAL A 35 -8.69 1.14 -18.33
N ARG A 36 -7.46 0.69 -18.14
CA ARG A 36 -6.50 1.28 -17.22
C ARG A 36 -6.26 2.76 -17.52
N SER A 37 -6.09 3.14 -18.80
CA SER A 37 -5.88 4.54 -19.19
C SER A 37 -7.08 5.45 -18.99
N LYS A 38 -8.30 4.88 -19.00
CA LYS A 38 -9.54 5.63 -18.76
C LYS A 38 -9.94 5.66 -17.29
N SER A 39 -9.24 4.91 -16.45
CA SER A 39 -9.49 4.83 -15.02
C SER A 39 -8.54 5.73 -14.25
N ASP A 40 -8.94 6.14 -13.06
CA ASP A 40 -8.07 6.88 -12.13
C ASP A 40 -7.13 5.97 -11.33
N TYR A 41 -6.86 4.75 -11.82
CA TYR A 41 -6.10 3.75 -11.07
C TYR A 41 -4.67 4.21 -10.76
N GLU A 42 -3.99 4.84 -11.72
CA GLU A 42 -2.64 5.39 -11.50
C GLU A 42 -2.64 6.48 -10.42
N GLN A 43 -3.63 7.38 -10.45
CA GLN A 43 -3.74 8.44 -9.46
C GLN A 43 -3.98 7.85 -8.06
N LYS A 44 -4.84 6.84 -7.94
CA LYS A 44 -5.08 6.13 -6.67
C LYS A 44 -3.83 5.46 -6.12
N LEU A 45 -2.94 4.93 -6.99
CA LEU A 45 -1.66 4.37 -6.56
C LEU A 45 -0.73 5.45 -6.01
N ILE A 46 -0.65 6.60 -6.69
CA ILE A 46 0.16 7.74 -6.24
C ILE A 46 -0.33 8.24 -4.88
N ASP A 47 -1.65 8.40 -4.72
CA ASP A 47 -2.24 8.91 -3.48
C ASP A 47 -1.99 7.95 -2.30
N ARG A 48 -2.16 6.64 -2.53
CA ARG A 48 -1.84 5.61 -1.53
C ARG A 48 -0.36 5.64 -1.13
N SER A 49 0.54 5.81 -2.10
CA SER A 49 1.97 5.89 -1.82
C SER A 49 2.31 7.11 -0.95
N LYS A 50 1.71 8.27 -1.25
CA LYS A 50 1.90 9.49 -0.45
C LYS A 50 1.37 9.34 0.97
N GLU A 51 0.24 8.67 1.15
CA GLU A 51 -0.33 8.41 2.47
C GLU A 51 0.59 7.51 3.30
N MET A 52 1.09 6.42 2.70
CA MET A 52 2.04 5.51 3.34
C MET A 52 3.35 6.22 3.74
N GLU A 53 3.84 7.13 2.88
CA GLU A 53 5.04 7.91 3.17
C GLU A 53 4.83 8.86 4.35
N LYS A 54 3.69 9.57 4.41
CA LYS A 54 3.32 10.43 5.54
C LYS A 54 3.20 9.63 6.84
N GLU A 55 2.59 8.45 6.79
CA GLU A 55 2.47 7.57 7.95
C GLU A 55 3.85 7.10 8.44
N MET A 56 4.74 6.74 7.52
CA MET A 56 6.10 6.34 7.85
C MET A 56 6.89 7.49 8.48
N GLN A 57 6.78 8.71 7.95
CA GLN A 57 7.43 9.89 8.53
C GLN A 57 6.94 10.15 9.96
N LYS A 58 5.62 10.09 10.18
CA LYS A 58 5.04 10.24 11.52
C LYS A 58 5.57 9.18 12.50
N LYS A 59 5.60 7.92 12.08
CA LYS A 59 6.14 6.81 12.90
C LYS A 59 7.63 6.99 13.22
N MET A 60 8.41 7.49 12.27
CA MET A 60 9.84 7.77 12.49
C MET A 60 10.04 8.92 13.47
N GLU A 61 9.23 9.97 13.38
CA GLU A 61 9.30 11.10 14.30
C GLU A 61 8.89 10.69 15.72
N GLU A 62 7.80 9.94 15.87
CA GLU A 62 7.40 9.37 17.17
C GLU A 62 8.49 8.48 17.78
N ARG A 63 9.22 7.71 16.96
CA ARG A 63 10.35 6.89 17.42
C ARG A 63 11.52 7.75 17.89
N LYS A 64 11.83 8.86 17.20
CA LYS A 64 12.90 9.78 17.62
C LYS A 64 12.58 10.43 18.95
N VAL A 65 11.37 10.95 19.12
CA VAL A 65 10.92 11.57 20.37
C VAL A 65 11.03 10.57 21.54
N LYS A 66 10.56 9.33 21.35
CA LYS A 66 10.71 8.28 22.38
C LYS A 66 12.16 7.97 22.73
N GLN A 67 13.05 7.90 21.73
CA GLN A 67 14.47 7.68 21.98
C GLN A 67 15.13 8.85 22.73
N GLU A 68 14.73 10.08 22.46
CA GLU A 68 15.24 11.26 23.18
C GLU A 68 14.74 11.28 24.63
N GLU A 69 13.46 11.00 24.87
CA GLU A 69 12.91 10.86 26.22
C GLU A 69 13.59 9.75 27.03
N GLU A 70 13.83 8.59 26.42
CA GLU A 70 14.54 7.49 27.07
C GLU A 70 16.00 7.86 27.40
N LYS A 71 16.70 8.56 26.50
CA LYS A 71 18.05 9.06 26.76
C LYS A 71 18.06 10.10 27.89
N ALA A 72 17.11 11.03 27.91
CA ALA A 72 17.00 12.03 28.96
C ALA A 72 16.78 11.39 30.34
N LYS A 73 15.85 10.43 30.42
CA LYS A 73 15.60 9.66 31.66
C LYS A 73 16.84 8.90 32.13
N GLN A 74 17.57 8.26 31.21
CA GLN A 74 18.83 7.56 31.55
C GLN A 74 19.92 8.53 32.03
N GLN A 75 19.96 9.74 31.50
CA GLN A 75 20.93 10.75 31.92
C GLN A 75 20.61 11.31 33.31
N GLU A 76 19.33 11.53 33.62
CA GLU A 76 18.88 11.93 34.96
C GLU A 76 19.20 10.86 36.02
N ILE A 77 18.98 9.59 35.71
CA ILE A 77 19.32 8.47 36.60
C ILE A 77 20.84 8.47 36.89
N LYS A 78 21.67 8.55 35.86
CA LYS A 78 23.14 8.60 36.01
C LYS A 78 23.61 9.79 36.83
N ASN A 79 23.02 10.97 36.65
CA ASN A 79 23.38 12.17 37.39
C ASN A 79 23.03 12.03 38.88
N ASN A 80 21.87 11.47 39.21
CA ASN A 80 21.44 11.27 40.60
C ASN A 80 22.25 10.19 41.34
N GLU A 81 22.77 9.18 40.63
CA GLU A 81 23.70 8.19 41.19
C GLU A 81 25.07 8.81 41.53
N GLN A 82 25.54 9.76 40.74
CA GLN A 82 26.82 10.46 40.98
C GLN A 82 26.77 11.47 42.12
N THR A 83 25.60 12.07 42.41
CA THR A 83 25.44 13.05 43.51
C THR A 83 25.25 12.41 44.89
N ASN A 84 25.01 11.09 44.96
CA ASN A 84 24.79 10.36 46.21
C ASN A 84 26.01 9.48 46.63
N SER A 85 27.16 9.63 45.97
CA SER A 85 28.48 9.12 46.40
C SER A 85 29.37 10.24 46.90
#